data_AF-A0A396NWJ2-F1
#
_entry.id   AF-A0A396NWJ2-F1
#
_cell.length_a   1.000
_cell.length_b   1.000
_cell.length_c   1.000
_cell.angle_alpha   90.00
_cell.angle_beta   90.00
_cell.angle_gamma   90.00
#
_symmetry.space_group_name_H-M   'P 1'
#
loop_
_entity.id
_entity.type
_entity.pdbx_description
1 polymer ?
#
loop_
_entity_poly.entity_id
_entity_poly.type
_entity_poly.pdbx_seq_one_letter_code
_entity_poly.pdbx_strand_id
1 'polypeptide(L)'
;MTRKEALEYLKHRFMETGSPLNPSWESLEELKRHYGAIGIAISALEQQVPKQPDFEGDGYDEDGEIIFDEWLCPCCRTRYEVDYDDYKFCPNCGQAIDWSEEHDTEMD
;
A
#
# COMPACT_ATOMS: atom_id res chain seq x y z
N MET A 1 -9.59 -11.57 12.83
CA MET A 1 -8.54 -10.54 12.64
C MET A 1 -7.97 -10.67 11.22
N THR A 2 -8.45 -9.83 10.32
CA THR A 2 -7.91 -9.63 8.97
C THR A 2 -6.65 -8.74 9.02
N ARG A 3 -5.89 -8.66 7.93
CA ARG A 3 -4.71 -7.76 7.84
C ARG A 3 -5.11 -6.30 8.11
N LYS A 4 -6.26 -5.88 7.60
CA LYS A 4 -6.83 -4.54 7.82
C LYS A 4 -7.18 -4.32 9.29
N GLU A 5 -7.85 -5.29 9.93
CA GLU A 5 -8.18 -5.24 11.37
C GLU A 5 -6.93 -5.18 12.25
N ALA A 6 -5.87 -5.94 11.92
CA ALA A 6 -4.61 -5.90 12.65
C ALA A 6 -3.91 -4.53 12.51
N LEU A 7 -3.88 -3.97 11.31
CA LEU A 7 -3.32 -2.64 11.04
C LEU A 7 -4.05 -1.56 11.82
N GLU A 8 -5.39 -1.58 11.81
CA GLU A 8 -6.23 -0.62 12.51
C GLU A 8 -6.05 -0.72 14.04
N TYR A 9 -6.01 -1.94 14.57
CA TYR A 9 -5.74 -2.19 15.98
C TYR A 9 -4.38 -1.66 16.41
N LEU A 10 -3.32 -1.93 15.64
CA LEU A 10 -1.97 -1.47 15.95
C LEU A 10 -1.86 0.06 15.91
N LYS A 11 -2.50 0.71 14.92
CA LYS A 11 -2.58 2.18 14.84
C LYS A 11 -3.29 2.78 16.04
N HIS A 12 -4.44 2.22 16.43
CA HIS A 12 -5.21 2.68 17.59
C HIS A 12 -4.43 2.48 18.89
N ARG A 13 -3.91 1.27 19.12
CA ARG A 13 -3.14 0.94 20.33
C ARG A 13 -1.90 1.81 20.45
N PHE A 14 -1.18 2.08 19.36
CA PHE A 14 -0.05 3.01 19.33
C PHE A 14 -0.43 4.40 19.84
N MET A 15 -1.56 4.94 19.40
CA MET A 15 -2.05 6.25 19.83
C MET A 15 -2.46 6.27 21.31
N GLU A 16 -2.98 5.16 21.84
CA GLU A 16 -3.40 5.05 23.24
C GLU A 16 -2.27 4.75 24.23
N THR A 17 -1.35 3.83 23.91
CA THR A 17 -0.19 3.49 24.78
C THR A 17 0.99 4.43 24.62
N GLY A 18 1.05 5.17 23.51
CA GLY A 18 2.01 6.24 23.30
C GLY A 18 1.63 7.54 24.00
N SER A 19 0.47 7.60 24.67
CA SER A 19 0.06 8.75 25.45
C SER A 19 1.05 8.98 26.61
N PRO A 20 1.69 10.15 26.74
CA PRO A 20 2.75 10.46 27.72
C PRO A 20 2.32 10.40 29.19
N LEU A 21 1.09 9.98 29.49
CA LEU A 21 0.44 10.17 30.77
C LEU A 21 0.69 9.06 31.80
N ASN A 22 1.57 8.08 31.52
CA ASN A 22 1.97 7.11 32.54
C ASN A 22 3.40 6.56 32.31
N PRO A 23 4.44 7.13 32.94
CA PRO A 23 5.81 6.73 32.70
C PRO A 23 6.21 5.61 33.66
N SER A 24 6.06 4.35 33.22
CA SER A 24 6.88 3.25 33.74
C SER A 24 7.76 2.62 32.66
N TRP A 25 8.02 3.35 31.56
CA TRP A 25 8.89 2.91 30.48
C TRP A 25 10.29 3.51 30.69
N GLU A 26 11.26 2.63 30.88
CA GLU A 26 12.63 2.96 31.27
C GLU A 26 13.39 3.55 30.06
N SER A 27 13.50 4.88 30.01
CA SER A 27 14.29 5.70 29.05
C SER A 27 13.69 6.00 27.67
N LEU A 28 13.98 7.20 27.18
CA LEU A 28 13.60 7.73 25.86
C LEU A 28 14.07 6.84 24.69
N GLU A 29 15.18 6.13 24.86
CA GLU A 29 15.73 5.26 23.81
C GLU A 29 14.93 3.98 23.63
N GLU A 30 14.42 3.38 24.71
CA GLU A 30 13.52 2.23 24.61
C GLU A 30 12.20 2.59 23.96
N LEU A 31 11.66 3.77 24.28
CA LEU A 31 10.47 4.31 23.61
C LEU A 31 10.68 4.50 22.10
N LYS A 32 11.81 5.11 21.69
CA LYS A 32 12.14 5.27 20.27
C LYS A 32 12.27 3.92 19.57
N ARG A 33 12.92 2.93 20.20
CA ARG A 33 13.03 1.56 19.65
C ARG A 33 11.68 0.91 19.49
N HIS A 34 10.81 1.03 20.50
CA HIS A 34 9.46 0.49 20.47
C HIS A 34 8.64 1.12 19.33
N TYR A 35 8.67 2.45 19.20
CA TYR A 35 8.01 3.15 18.10
C TYR A 35 8.59 2.81 16.73
N GLY A 36 9.91 2.67 16.62
CA GLY A 36 10.55 2.23 15.37
C GLY A 36 10.09 0.84 14.95
N ALA A 37 10.03 -0.12 15.88
CA ALA A 37 9.58 -1.47 15.61
C ALA A 37 8.10 -1.52 15.17
N ILE A 38 7.22 -0.78 15.87
CA ILE A 38 5.80 -0.69 15.48
C ILE A 38 5.66 0.00 14.13
N GLY A 39 6.40 1.08 13.87
CA GLY A 39 6.39 1.78 12.59
C GLY A 39 6.74 0.86 11.43
N ILE A 40 7.81 0.07 11.56
CA ILE A 40 8.20 -0.93 10.56
C ILE A 40 7.09 -1.98 10.36
N ALA A 41 6.48 -2.47 11.44
CA ALA A 41 5.39 -3.44 11.35
C ALA A 41 4.16 -2.87 10.62
N ILE A 42 3.80 -1.61 10.90
CA ILE A 42 2.71 -0.90 10.22
C ILE A 42 3.04 -0.75 8.73
N SER A 43 4.23 -0.26 8.37
CA SER A 43 4.64 -0.11 6.95
C SER A 43 4.61 -1.44 6.19
N ALA A 44 5.09 -2.53 6.81
CA ALA A 44 5.07 -3.84 6.19
C ALA A 44 3.63 -4.35 5.98
N LEU A 45 2.74 -4.13 6.94
CA LEU A 45 1.33 -4.50 6.81
C LEU A 45 0.61 -3.67 5.74
N GLU A 46 0.91 -2.38 5.63
CA GLU A 46 0.36 -1.50 4.59
C GLU A 46 0.74 -1.95 3.17
N GLN A 47 1.99 -2.39 2.97
CA GLN A 47 2.43 -2.96 1.68
C GLN A 47 1.68 -4.25 1.32
N GLN A 48 1.16 -4.99 2.30
CA GLN A 48 0.41 -6.23 2.08
C GLN A 48 -1.10 -5.99 1.84
N VAL A 49 -1.56 -4.73 1.87
CA VAL A 49 -2.90 -4.35 1.44
C VAL A 49 -2.84 -4.06 -0.06
N PRO A 50 -3.49 -4.85 -0.93
CA PRO A 50 -3.49 -4.60 -2.37
C PRO A 50 -4.03 -3.21 -2.71
N LYS A 51 -3.42 -2.56 -3.71
CA LYS A 51 -3.85 -1.28 -4.26
C LYS A 51 -3.78 -1.33 -5.78
N GLN A 52 -4.75 -0.74 -6.44
CA GLN A 52 -4.75 -0.62 -7.90
C GLN A 52 -3.62 0.29 -8.36
N PRO A 53 -2.96 -0.02 -9.49
CA PRO A 53 -1.96 0.85 -10.09
C PRO A 53 -2.62 1.99 -10.89
N ASP A 54 -1.85 3.04 -11.15
CA ASP A 54 -2.22 4.04 -12.17
C ASP A 54 -1.73 3.53 -13.54
N PHE A 55 -2.47 3.77 -14.62
CA PHE A 55 -2.05 3.46 -15.98
C PHE A 55 -1.73 4.74 -16.77
N GLU A 56 -0.64 4.71 -17.55
CA GLU A 56 -0.22 5.78 -18.45
C GLU A 56 0.05 5.21 -19.85
N GLY A 57 -0.20 6.01 -20.88
CA GLY A 57 0.02 5.62 -22.28
C GLY A 57 0.14 6.86 -23.16
N ASP A 58 0.82 6.71 -24.30
CA ASP A 58 0.98 7.80 -25.28
C ASP A 58 0.42 7.48 -26.68
N GLY A 59 -0.01 6.23 -26.89
CA GLY A 59 -0.70 5.76 -28.09
C GLY A 59 -2.22 5.95 -28.04
N TYR A 60 -2.83 5.99 -29.23
CA TYR A 60 -4.27 5.94 -29.41
C TYR A 60 -4.62 4.88 -30.46
N ASP A 61 -5.75 4.20 -30.29
CA ASP A 61 -6.25 3.22 -31.26
C ASP A 61 -6.99 3.88 -32.45
N GLU A 62 -7.58 3.05 -33.33
CA GLU A 62 -8.31 3.53 -34.52
C GLU A 62 -9.57 4.33 -34.17
N ASP A 63 -10.13 4.12 -32.97
CA ASP A 63 -11.32 4.81 -32.46
C ASP A 63 -10.94 6.07 -31.66
N GLY A 64 -9.66 6.26 -31.37
CA GLY A 64 -9.11 7.41 -30.63
C GLY A 64 -9.07 7.20 -29.12
N GLU A 65 -9.20 5.96 -28.64
CA GLU A 65 -9.05 5.60 -27.23
C GLU A 65 -7.58 5.41 -26.86
N ILE A 66 -7.22 5.75 -25.62
CA ILE A 66 -5.83 5.65 -25.14
C ILE A 66 -5.39 4.18 -25.04
N ILE A 67 -4.21 3.90 -25.58
CA ILE A 67 -3.53 2.62 -25.40
C ILE A 67 -2.59 2.78 -24.21
N PHE A 68 -2.81 2.04 -23.13
CA PHE A 68 -1.94 2.07 -21.95
C PHE A 68 -0.67 1.24 -22.20
N ASP A 69 0.49 1.88 -22.05
CA ASP A 69 1.81 1.26 -22.24
C ASP A 69 2.42 0.86 -20.90
N GLU A 70 2.22 1.70 -19.87
CA GLU A 70 2.85 1.54 -18.57
C GLU A 70 1.83 1.52 -17.42
N TRP A 71 2.11 0.72 -16.39
CA TRP A 71 1.49 0.86 -15.07
C TRP A 71 2.49 1.35 -14.04
N LEU A 72 2.02 2.19 -13.13
CA LEU A 72 2.82 2.79 -12.08
C LEU A 72 2.48 2.15 -10.75
N CYS A 73 3.51 1.73 -10.01
CA CYS A 73 3.31 1.26 -8.65
C CYS A 73 2.62 2.35 -7.79
N PRO A 74 1.49 2.05 -7.14
CA PRO A 74 0.73 3.04 -6.38
C PRO A 74 1.42 3.52 -5.10
N CYS A 75 2.57 2.91 -4.74
CA CYS A 75 3.37 3.31 -3.59
C CYS A 75 4.63 4.08 -3.99
N CYS A 76 5.44 3.54 -4.91
CA CYS A 76 6.75 4.14 -5.25
C CYS A 76 6.81 4.77 -6.64
N ARG A 77 5.73 4.69 -7.43
CA ARG A 77 5.62 5.21 -8.81
C ARG A 77 6.66 4.69 -9.79
N THR A 78 7.31 3.57 -9.48
CA THR A 78 8.12 2.84 -10.46
C THR A 78 7.21 2.37 -11.59
N ARG A 79 7.65 2.61 -12.83
CA ARG A 79 6.96 2.24 -14.07
C ARG A 79 7.31 0.82 -14.49
N TYR A 80 6.34 0.15 -15.09
CA TYR A 80 6.41 -1.22 -15.56
C TYR A 80 5.55 -1.33 -16.82
N GLU A 81 5.90 -2.24 -17.73
CA GLU A 81 5.22 -2.41 -19.01
C GLU A 81 3.93 -3.23 -18.84
N VAL A 82 2.79 -2.74 -19.32
CA VAL A 82 1.48 -3.41 -19.17
C VAL A 82 1.49 -4.81 -19.79
N ASP A 83 2.15 -4.99 -20.93
CA ASP A 83 2.13 -6.24 -21.70
C ASP A 83 2.93 -7.40 -21.09
N TYR A 84 3.91 -7.11 -20.24
CA TYR A 84 4.88 -8.12 -19.78
C TYR A 84 5.13 -8.14 -18.26
N ASP A 85 4.80 -7.08 -17.53
CA ASP A 85 5.09 -6.95 -16.10
C ASP A 85 3.84 -7.19 -15.23
N ASP A 86 3.35 -8.43 -15.14
CA ASP A 86 2.16 -8.83 -14.38
C ASP A 86 2.41 -9.06 -12.86
N TYR A 87 3.26 -8.24 -12.26
CA TYR A 87 3.73 -8.46 -10.90
C TYR A 87 2.60 -8.35 -9.86
N LYS A 88 2.40 -9.41 -9.07
CA LYS A 88 1.49 -9.39 -7.89
C LYS A 88 1.97 -8.46 -6.77
N PHE A 89 3.28 -8.19 -6.73
CA PHE A 89 3.92 -7.28 -5.79
C PHE A 89 4.94 -6.45 -6.55
N CYS A 90 4.96 -5.14 -6.33
CA CYS A 90 5.95 -4.26 -6.95
C CYS A 90 7.39 -4.74 -6.64
N PRO A 91 8.20 -5.06 -7.67
CA PRO A 91 9.59 -5.48 -7.48
C PRO A 91 10.46 -4.45 -6.74
N ASN A 92 10.14 -3.16 -6.82
CA ASN A 92 10.93 -2.10 -6.21
C ASN A 92 10.59 -1.87 -4.73
N CYS A 93 9.32 -1.94 -4.33
CA CYS A 93 8.91 -1.56 -2.97
C CYS A 93 8.05 -2.59 -2.22
N GLY A 94 7.68 -3.72 -2.85
CA GLY A 94 6.92 -4.80 -2.22
C GLY A 94 5.41 -4.55 -2.04
N GLN A 95 4.89 -3.41 -2.50
CA GLN A 95 3.44 -3.12 -2.51
C GLN A 95 2.68 -4.20 -3.29
N ALA A 96 1.74 -4.87 -2.65
CA ALA A 96 0.80 -5.77 -3.30
C ALA A 96 -0.06 -4.98 -4.30
N ILE A 97 -0.18 -5.48 -5.52
CA ILE A 97 -0.96 -4.83 -6.57
C ILE A 97 -2.32 -5.50 -6.65
N ASP A 98 -3.35 -4.67 -6.69
CA ASP A 98 -4.70 -5.11 -6.96
C ASP A 98 -4.97 -5.08 -8.46
N TRP A 99 -5.16 -6.25 -9.04
CA TRP A 99 -5.49 -6.44 -10.44
C TRP A 99 -6.97 -6.80 -10.64
N SER A 100 -7.81 -6.71 -9.60
CA SER A 100 -9.24 -6.88 -9.82
C SER A 100 -9.75 -5.70 -10.64
N GLU A 101 -10.31 -6.01 -11.82
CA GLU A 101 -11.07 -5.05 -12.61
C GLU A 101 -12.28 -4.59 -11.78
N GLU A 102 -12.50 -3.28 -11.68
CA GLU A 102 -13.78 -2.74 -11.21
C GLU A 102 -14.82 -3.08 -12.28
N HIS A 103 -15.41 -4.27 -12.21
CA HIS A 103 -16.67 -4.52 -12.89
C HIS A 103 -17.72 -3.66 -12.20
N ASP A 104 -17.94 -2.47 -12.77
CA ASP A 104 -19.06 -1.61 -12.44
C ASP A 104 -20.35 -2.43 -12.48
N THR A 105 -20.93 -2.60 -11.29
CA THR A 105 -22.33 -2.91 -11.08
C THR A 105 -23.21 -1.87 -11.79
N GLU A 106 -24.29 -2.37 -12.41
CA GLU A 106 -25.46 -1.67 -12.96
C GLU A 106 -25.45 -1.32 -14.46
N MET A 107 -25.87 -2.30 -15.28
CA MET A 107 -26.83 -2.05 -16.35
C MET A 107 -27.93 -3.12 -16.26
N ASP A 108 -29.07 -2.73 -15.68
CA ASP A 108 -30.37 -3.42 -15.75
C ASP A 108 -31.34 -2.48 -16.49
#